data_AF-A0A366DCP6-F1
#
_entry.id   AF-A0A366DCP6-F1
#
_cell.length_a   1.000
_cell.length_b   1.000
_cell.length_c   1.000
_cell.angle_alpha   90.00
_cell.angle_beta   90.00
_cell.angle_gamma   90.00
#
_symmetry.space_group_name_H-M   'P 1'
#
loop_
_entity.id
_entity.type
_entity.pdbx_description
1 polymer ?
#
loop_
_entity_poly.entity_id
_entity_poly.type
_entity_poly.pdbx_seq_one_letter_code
_entity_poly.pdbx_strand_id
1 'polypeptide(L)'
;MSDQVQVSPRQLSGHSKQVAGISDRIHAVAEAARSATQSADLAMAFGIQAQPIGIMLRTLIQEPAAEQIGQISAALQTAADRLATCADQFSAVDETAAYRIGNQKDGLT
;
A
#
# COMPACT_ATOMS: atom_id res chain seq x y z
N MET A 1 8.54 -23.06 24.92
CA MET A 1 9.21 -21.74 24.94
C MET A 1 8.56 -20.93 23.85
N SER A 2 7.71 -19.98 24.21
CA SER A 2 7.01 -19.14 23.25
C SER A 2 8.02 -18.13 22.71
N ASP A 3 8.27 -18.14 21.39
CA ASP A 3 8.96 -17.05 20.73
C ASP A 3 8.14 -15.78 20.97
N GLN A 4 8.51 -15.01 21.99
CA GLN A 4 8.00 -13.66 22.16
C GLN A 4 8.61 -12.83 21.04
N VAL A 5 7.88 -12.74 19.93
CA VAL A 5 8.16 -11.80 18.85
C VAL A 5 8.15 -10.41 19.48
N GLN A 6 9.34 -9.81 19.58
CA GLN A 6 9.52 -8.47 20.12
C GLN A 6 9.02 -7.48 19.05
N VAL A 7 7.77 -7.06 19.15
CA VAL A 7 7.16 -6.12 18.20
C VAL A 7 7.47 -4.69 18.64
N SER A 8 8.21 -3.95 17.82
CA SER A 8 8.48 -2.52 18.08
C SER A 8 7.43 -1.65 17.35
N PRO A 9 6.61 -0.86 18.07
CA PRO A 9 5.63 0.05 17.45
C PRO A 9 6.27 1.02 16.45
N ARG A 10 7.51 1.46 16.74
CA ARG A 10 8.28 2.34 15.86
C ARG A 10 8.65 1.65 14.53
N GLN A 11 8.98 0.36 14.57
CA GLN A 11 9.26 -0.42 13.36
C GLN A 11 7.98 -0.66 12.56
N LEU A 12 6.86 -0.97 13.21
CA LEU A 12 5.56 -1.12 12.54
C LEU A 12 5.11 0.18 11.85
N SER A 13 5.24 1.33 12.52
CA SER A 13 4.93 2.64 11.93
C SER A 13 5.85 2.97 10.75
N GLY A 14 7.14 2.66 10.86
CA GLY A 14 8.09 2.81 9.76
C GLY A 14 7.72 1.93 8.55
N HIS A 15 7.30 0.69 8.80
CA HIS A 15 6.91 -0.25 7.76
C HIS A 15 5.59 0.15 7.10
N SER A 16 4.60 0.62 7.86
CA SER A 16 3.36 1.18 7.32
C SER A 16 3.64 2.33 6.35
N LYS A 17 4.52 3.27 6.71
CA LYS A 17 4.93 4.37 5.82
C LYS A 17 5.63 3.88 4.55
N GLN A 18 6.47 2.85 4.66
CA GLN A 18 7.12 2.25 3.49
C GLN A 18 6.09 1.58 2.56
N VAL A 19 5.14 0.83 3.11
CA VAL A 19 4.07 0.18 2.33
C VAL A 19 3.18 1.21 1.65
N ALA A 20 2.82 2.29 2.36
CA ALA A 20 2.07 3.41 1.78
C ALA A 20 2.85 4.06 0.61
N GLY A 21 4.13 4.38 0.81
CA GLY A 21 4.96 4.96 -0.25
C GLY A 21 5.16 4.03 -1.46
N ILE A 22 5.19 2.71 -1.27
CA ILE A 22 5.20 1.74 -2.37
C ILE A 22 3.85 1.74 -3.11
N SER A 23 2.74 1.78 -2.37
CA SER A 23 1.39 1.88 -2.95
C SER A 23 1.25 3.11 -3.85
N ASP A 24 1.68 4.28 -3.36
CA ASP A 24 1.63 5.54 -4.12
C ASP A 24 2.43 5.45 -5.43
N ARG A 25 3.62 4.84 -5.38
CA ARG A 25 4.47 4.64 -6.57
C ARG A 25 3.84 3.68 -7.56
N ILE A 26 3.24 2.59 -7.10
CA ILE A 26 2.53 1.64 -7.95
C ILE A 26 1.33 2.32 -8.60
N HIS A 27 0.58 3.12 -7.85
CA HIS A 27 -0.54 3.89 -8.38
C HIS A 27 -0.09 4.90 -9.45
N ALA A 28 0.99 5.65 -9.19
CA ALA A 28 1.56 6.58 -10.16
C ALA A 28 2.04 5.89 -11.45
N VAL A 29 2.65 4.70 -11.34
CA VAL A 29 3.05 3.90 -12.50
C VAL A 29 1.82 3.39 -13.28
N ALA A 30 0.76 2.99 -12.58
CA ALA A 30 -0.51 2.57 -13.20
C ALA A 30 -1.13 3.70 -14.03
N GLU A 31 -1.20 4.91 -13.45
CA GLU A 31 -1.73 6.09 -14.12
C GLU A 31 -0.83 6.53 -15.29
N ALA A 32 0.49 6.48 -15.13
CA ALA A 32 1.42 6.74 -16.23
C ALA A 32 1.25 5.73 -17.38
N ALA A 33 1.08 4.44 -17.06
CA ALA A 33 0.83 3.38 -18.05
C ALA A 33 -0.54 3.58 -18.73
N ARG A 34 -1.58 3.96 -17.99
CA ARG A 34 -2.90 4.29 -18.55
C ARG A 34 -2.84 5.52 -19.45
N SER A 35 -2.11 6.56 -19.06
CA SER A 35 -1.92 7.77 -19.86
C SER A 35 -1.14 7.49 -21.15
N ALA A 36 -0.06 6.73 -21.07
CA ALA A 36 0.73 6.34 -22.24
C ALA A 36 -0.08 5.52 -23.26
N THR A 37 -1.00 4.69 -22.78
CA THR A 37 -1.86 3.84 -23.62
C THR A 37 -3.08 4.56 -24.20
N GLN A 38 -3.51 5.66 -23.57
CA GLN A 38 -4.56 6.55 -24.07
C GLN A 38 -4.04 7.70 -24.94
N SER A 39 -2.72 7.83 -25.10
CA SER A 39 -2.13 8.84 -25.99
C SER A 39 -2.69 8.69 -27.41
N ALA A 40 -3.15 9.81 -27.98
CA ALA A 40 -3.59 9.89 -29.36
C ALA A 40 -2.52 9.41 -30.37
N ASP A 41 -1.24 9.42 -29.96
CA ASP A 41 -0.13 8.90 -30.75
C ASP A 41 -0.23 7.39 -30.99
N LEU A 42 -0.78 6.61 -30.06
CA LEU A 42 -0.95 5.16 -30.26
C LEU A 42 -2.07 4.89 -31.27
N ALA A 43 -3.16 5.67 -31.21
CA ALA A 43 -4.24 5.60 -32.20
C ALA A 43 -3.78 6.06 -33.59
N MET A 44 -2.88 7.05 -33.68
CA MET A 44 -2.26 7.46 -34.94
C MET A 44 -1.20 6.47 -35.44
N ALA A 45 -0.39 5.89 -34.55
CA ALA A 45 0.69 4.96 -34.89
C ALA A 45 0.18 3.63 -35.47
N PHE A 46 -0.99 3.15 -35.02
CA PHE A 46 -1.62 1.96 -35.60
C PHE A 46 -2.41 2.25 -36.88
N GLY A 47 -2.69 3.52 -37.22
CA GLY A 47 -3.44 3.87 -38.42
C GLY A 47 -4.82 3.20 -38.52
N ILE A 48 -5.55 3.46 -39.60
CA ILE A 48 -6.90 2.90 -39.82
C ILE A 48 -6.85 1.37 -39.98
N GLN A 49 -5.74 0.81 -40.51
CA GLN A 49 -5.62 -0.63 -40.79
C GLN A 49 -5.23 -1.50 -39.59
N ALA A 50 -4.42 -1.00 -38.64
CA ALA A 50 -4.08 -1.76 -37.44
C ALA A 50 -4.93 -1.39 -36.22
N GLN A 51 -5.96 -0.56 -36.42
CA GLN A 51 -6.97 -0.20 -35.42
C GLN A 51 -7.59 -1.42 -34.70
N PRO A 52 -7.90 -2.56 -35.36
CA PRO A 52 -8.42 -3.74 -34.67
C PRO A 52 -7.42 -4.33 -33.66
N ILE A 53 -6.13 -4.32 -34.00
CA ILE A 53 -5.06 -4.81 -33.12
C ILE A 53 -4.87 -3.83 -31.95
N GLY A 54 -4.91 -2.53 -32.21
CA GLY A 54 -4.86 -1.50 -31.17
C GLY A 54 -6.03 -1.62 -30.18
N ILE A 55 -7.25 -1.85 -30.67
CA ILE A 55 -8.43 -2.11 -29.83
C ILE A 55 -8.20 -3.38 -28.99
N MET A 56 -7.75 -4.47 -29.61
CA MET A 56 -7.51 -5.74 -28.94
C MET A 56 -6.45 -5.63 -27.83
N LEU A 57 -5.34 -4.94 -28.09
CA LEU A 57 -4.30 -4.69 -27.09
C LEU A 57 -4.84 -3.84 -25.93
N ARG A 58 -5.70 -2.86 -26.23
CA ARG A 58 -6.31 -2.03 -25.20
C ARG A 58 -7.25 -2.82 -24.29
N THR A 59 -8.19 -3.57 -24.86
CA THR A 59 -9.21 -4.30 -24.09
C THR A 59 -8.70 -5.58 -23.45
N LEU A 60 -7.80 -6.33 -24.11
CA LEU A 60 -7.35 -7.61 -23.57
C LEU A 60 -6.14 -7.50 -22.64
N ILE A 61 -5.35 -6.42 -22.75
CA ILE A 61 -4.09 -6.30 -22.01
C ILE A 61 -4.10 -5.04 -21.14
N GLN A 62 -4.28 -3.86 -21.74
CA GLN A 62 -4.04 -2.60 -21.02
C GLN A 62 -5.11 -2.30 -19.95
N GLU A 63 -6.39 -2.47 -20.28
CA GLU A 63 -7.48 -2.26 -19.32
C GLU A 63 -7.43 -3.25 -18.15
N PRO A 64 -7.32 -4.58 -18.37
CA PRO A 64 -7.19 -5.55 -17.28
C PRO A 64 -5.94 -5.32 -16.44
N ALA A 65 -4.80 -4.99 -17.06
CA ALA A 65 -3.58 -4.70 -16.33
C ALA A 65 -3.73 -3.46 -15.44
N ALA A 66 -4.34 -2.39 -15.95
CA ALA A 66 -4.59 -1.18 -15.16
C ALA A 66 -5.55 -1.46 -13.99
N GLU A 67 -6.57 -2.30 -14.19
CA GLU A 67 -7.48 -2.72 -13.12
C GLU A 67 -6.75 -3.54 -12.04
N GLN A 68 -5.96 -4.54 -12.43
CA GLN A 68 -5.18 -5.35 -11.50
C GLN A 68 -4.19 -4.52 -10.70
N ILE A 69 -3.49 -3.57 -11.33
CA ILE A 69 -2.57 -2.66 -10.62
C ILE A 69 -3.35 -1.79 -9.63
N GLY A 70 -4.54 -1.31 -9.99
CA GLY A 70 -5.42 -0.58 -9.08
C GLY A 70 -5.83 -1.41 -7.85
N GLN A 71 -6.19 -2.68 -8.05
CA GLN A 71 -6.53 -3.61 -6.97
C GLN A 71 -5.34 -3.88 -6.05
N ILE A 72 -4.13 -4.05 -6.61
CA ILE A 72 -2.89 -4.23 -5.83
C ILE A 72 -2.61 -2.99 -4.96
N SER A 73 -2.74 -1.79 -5.53
CA SER A 73 -2.55 -0.54 -4.77
C SER A 73 -3.57 -0.41 -3.62
N ALA A 74 -4.85 -0.73 -3.87
CA ALA A 74 -5.86 -0.72 -2.81
C ALA A 74 -5.58 -1.74 -1.69
N ALA A 75 -5.10 -2.93 -2.04
CA ALA A 75 -4.70 -3.95 -1.08
C ALA A 75 -3.49 -3.51 -0.24
N LEU A 76 -2.50 -2.86 -0.87
CA LEU A 76 -1.33 -2.31 -0.17
C LEU A 76 -1.72 -1.18 0.78
N GLN A 77 -2.63 -0.29 0.38
CA GLN A 77 -3.15 0.75 1.27
C GLN A 77 -3.84 0.15 2.49
N THR A 78 -4.70 -0.85 2.27
CA THR A 78 -5.37 -1.58 3.36
C THR A 78 -4.37 -2.24 4.31
N ALA A 79 -3.29 -2.81 3.78
CA ALA A 79 -2.22 -3.38 4.60
C ALA A 79 -1.48 -2.31 5.41
N ALA A 80 -1.18 -1.15 4.82
CA ALA A 80 -0.56 -0.03 5.51
C ALA A 80 -1.42 0.49 6.66
N ASP A 81 -2.73 0.63 6.45
CA ASP A 81 -3.69 1.10 7.46
C ASP A 81 -3.81 0.11 8.63
N ARG A 82 -3.80 -1.20 8.33
CA ARG A 82 -3.79 -2.26 9.35
C ARG A 82 -2.50 -2.26 10.16
N LEU A 83 -1.35 -2.06 9.52
CA LEU A 83 -0.06 -1.96 10.21
C LEU A 83 -0.01 -0.73 11.12
N ALA A 84 -0.56 0.40 10.70
CA ALA A 84 -0.66 1.60 11.53
C ALA A 84 -1.57 1.34 12.74
N THR A 85 -2.76 0.77 12.52
CA THR A 85 -3.68 0.40 13.61
C THR A 85 -3.04 -0.55 14.61
N CYS A 86 -2.29 -1.56 14.15
CA CYS A 86 -1.53 -2.45 15.03
C CYS A 86 -0.48 -1.67 15.84
N ALA A 87 0.27 -0.76 15.21
CA ALA A 87 1.27 0.05 15.91
C ALA A 87 0.64 0.89 17.03
N ASP A 88 -0.51 1.50 16.76
CA ASP A 88 -1.25 2.31 17.74
C ASP A 88 -1.74 1.46 18.92
N GLN A 89 -2.26 0.25 18.64
CA GLN A 89 -2.68 -0.68 19.68
C GLN A 89 -1.52 -1.13 20.57
N PHE A 90 -0.37 -1.46 20.00
CA PHE A 90 0.82 -1.82 20.78
C PHE A 90 1.33 -0.64 21.61
N SER A 91 1.33 0.59 21.05
CA SER A 91 1.72 1.79 21.80
C SER A 91 0.80 2.04 23.00
N ALA A 92 -0.52 1.90 22.82
CA ALA A 92 -1.50 2.07 23.90
C ALA A 92 -1.33 1.02 25.01
N VAL A 93 -1.01 -0.23 24.65
CA VAL A 93 -0.72 -1.29 25.62
C VAL A 93 0.56 -1.00 26.39
N ASP A 94 1.62 -0.57 25.70
CA ASP A 94 2.90 -0.19 26.32
C ASP A 94 2.73 1.00 27.28
N GLU A 95 1.99 2.04 26.90
CA GLU A 95 1.68 3.19 27.77
C GLU A 95 0.88 2.76 29.00
N THR A 96 -0.11 1.89 28.82
CA THR A 96 -0.93 1.38 29.93
C THR A 96 -0.09 0.53 30.89
N ALA A 97 0.83 -0.29 30.36
CA ALA A 97 1.74 -1.09 31.15
C ALA A 97 2.75 -0.19 31.92
N ALA A 98 3.32 0.81 31.25
CA ALA A 98 4.23 1.77 31.87
C ALA A 98 3.55 2.55 33.00
N TYR A 99 2.31 3.01 32.81
CA TYR A 99 1.53 3.72 33.83
C TYR A 99 1.26 2.85 35.08
N ARG A 100 0.91 1.57 34.89
CA ARG A 100 0.70 0.64 36.02
C ARG A 100 2.00 0.41 36.80
N ILE A 101 3.12 0.23 36.12
CA ILE A 101 4.42 0.00 36.76
C ILE A 101 4.90 1.27 37.51
N GLY A 102 4.68 2.45 36.94
CA GLY A 102 4.99 3.74 37.59
C GLY A 102 4.23 3.93 38.89
N ASN A 103 2.90 3.77 38.87
CA ASN A 103 2.05 3.91 40.05
C ASN A 103 2.33 2.84 41.13
N GLN A 104 2.79 1.65 40.74
CA GLN A 104 3.17 0.61 41.69
C GLN A 104 4.51 0.90 42.38
N LYS A 105 5.41 1.64 41.73
CA LYS A 105 6.66 2.13 42.34
C LYS A 105 6.42 3.28 43.33
N ASP A 106 5.51 4.19 42.99
CA ASP A 106 5.22 5.37 43.82
C ASP A 106 4.35 5.04 45.04
N GLY A 107 3.65 3.90 45.06
CA GLY A 107 2.90 3.41 46.22
C GLY A 107 3.73 2.61 47.25
N LEU A 108 5.03 2.44 47.03
CA LEU A 108 5.94 1.63 47.86
C LEU A 108 6.97 2.47 48.65
N THR A 109 6.83 3.80 48.64
CA THR A 109 7.57 4.75 49.50
C THR A 109 6.66 5.38 50.54
#